data_AF-A0AAJ1ZIR4-F1
#
_entry.id   AF-A0AAJ1ZIR4-F1
#
_cell.length_a   1.000
_cell.length_b   1.000
_cell.length_c   1.000
_cell.angle_alpha   90.00
_cell.angle_beta   90.00
_cell.angle_gamma   90.00
#
_symmetry.space_group_name_H-M   'P 1'
#
loop_
_entity.id
_entity.type
_entity.pdbx_description
1 polymer ?
#
loop_
_entity_poly.entity_id
_entity_poly.type
_entity_poly.pdbx_seq_one_letter_code
_entity_poly.pdbx_strand_id
1 'polypeptide(L)'
;MSFQYDADALHRTVKRLIDSGQAKSFEEAHEIAQRYQLQLELTAPIDFHEQVAALAVVILGRRAFLGGVAVSGCGDAPLHPSLGAARLLSDALRDAGANIANLEPSRPTISIGAAHKRTSPFHVRLLMAGWRAGTAPVDEGHPLDGDEPGYVMPLSAVAAAAFAVSQAFHHVSDGAPNSYEPGGISLWAPAAAAWDSPEFDGPPLQVLPSSVWLLGLGHLGQAFAWCLSLLPYPKLTQERPHILLQDVDRVGISTESTSVLTATKDNGRKKTRVVAEWLESRGFSTAIVERYFSGDTRKGQGEPSLLFCGVDNPEARRELENVGASLIIEAGLGSRHDDFQSVRMHSFPASRTTAQTWPQKPQREPVLGNFYVDLLEKGELGQCGVVELAGKAVGAAFVGAFAAALCVSEALRVLHGNAPSEVLDADMFALKCRTVVKNKYDFSALNPGFISV
;
A
#
# COMPACT_ATOMS: atom_id res chain seq x y z
N MET A 1 -19.64 26.50 0.69
CA MET A 1 -18.45 26.46 1.54
C MET A 1 -17.24 26.67 0.65
N SER A 2 -16.20 27.38 1.12
CA SER A 2 -14.93 27.44 0.39
C SER A 2 -14.38 26.02 0.22
N PHE A 3 -13.81 25.70 -0.95
CA PHE A 3 -13.27 24.37 -1.29
C PHE A 3 -12.21 23.89 -0.27
N GLN A 4 -11.60 24.83 0.46
CA GLN A 4 -10.59 24.57 1.50
C GLN A 4 -11.13 23.89 2.77
N TYR A 5 -12.44 23.90 2.98
CA TYR A 5 -13.09 23.33 4.17
C TYR A 5 -13.91 22.07 3.87
N ASP A 6 -13.85 21.57 2.63
CA ASP A 6 -14.50 20.32 2.25
C ASP A 6 -13.63 19.13 2.69
N ALA A 7 -14.12 18.39 3.69
CA ALA A 7 -13.42 17.23 4.25
C ALA A 7 -13.23 16.10 3.23
N ASP A 8 -14.08 16.03 2.20
CA ASP A 8 -13.98 15.05 1.12
C ASP A 8 -13.02 15.48 0.01
N ALA A 9 -12.63 16.76 -0.04
CA ALA A 9 -11.62 17.30 -0.94
C ALA A 9 -10.23 17.45 -0.29
N LEU A 10 -10.13 17.39 1.04
CA LEU A 10 -8.87 17.59 1.75
C LEU A 10 -7.82 16.49 1.45
N HIS A 11 -6.70 16.91 0.88
CA HIS A 11 -5.55 16.04 0.61
C HIS A 11 -4.90 15.54 1.92
N ARG A 12 -4.54 14.26 1.99
CA ARG A 12 -4.03 13.66 3.24
C ARG A 12 -2.68 14.22 3.71
N THR A 13 -1.76 14.54 2.80
CA THR A 13 -0.51 15.27 3.14
C THR A 13 -0.81 16.63 3.77
N VAL A 14 -1.75 17.40 3.23
CA VAL A 14 -2.16 18.70 3.77
C VAL A 14 -2.78 18.52 5.15
N LYS A 15 -3.66 17.52 5.32
CA LYS A 15 -4.23 17.20 6.63
C LYS A 15 -3.14 16.88 7.67
N ARG A 16 -2.13 16.10 7.32
CA ARG A 16 -1.01 15.79 8.21
C ARG A 16 -0.28 17.06 8.67
N LEU A 17 -0.04 18.01 7.78
CA LEU A 17 0.64 19.28 8.09
C LEU A 17 -0.17 20.13 9.08
N ILE A 18 -1.50 20.15 8.93
CA ILE A 18 -2.41 20.80 9.87
C ILE A 18 -2.42 20.08 11.22
N ASP A 19 -2.62 18.76 11.21
CA ASP A 19 -2.77 17.96 12.43
C ASP A 19 -1.48 17.91 13.27
N SER A 20 -0.31 18.00 12.62
CA SER A 20 1.00 18.08 13.29
C SER A 20 1.36 19.48 13.78
N GLY A 21 0.61 20.51 13.37
CA GLY A 21 0.93 21.92 13.65
C GLY A 21 2.10 22.48 12.85
N GLN A 22 2.59 21.75 11.83
CA GLN A 22 3.63 22.24 10.90
C GLN A 22 3.13 23.40 10.01
N ALA A 23 1.81 23.50 9.81
CA ALA A 23 1.16 24.62 9.12
C ALA A 23 0.06 25.23 10.00
N LYS A 24 -0.12 26.55 9.91
CA LYS A 24 -1.10 27.33 10.67
C LYS A 24 -2.37 27.62 9.86
N SER A 25 -2.38 27.30 8.57
CA SER A 25 -3.54 27.44 7.69
C SER A 25 -3.53 26.37 6.59
N PHE A 26 -4.69 26.11 5.98
CA PHE A 26 -4.76 25.21 4.83
C PHE A 26 -3.93 25.70 3.65
N GLU A 27 -3.85 27.01 3.43
CA GLU A 27 -3.04 27.61 2.37
C GLU A 27 -1.54 27.33 2.60
N GLU A 28 -1.03 27.62 3.80
CA GLU A 28 0.35 27.33 4.19
C GLU A 28 0.64 25.83 4.08
N ALA A 29 -0.28 24.97 4.49
CA ALA A 29 -0.15 23.53 4.36
C ALA A 29 -0.06 23.08 2.89
N HIS A 30 -0.82 23.69 1.98
CA HIS A 30 -0.70 23.41 0.55
C HIS A 30 0.64 23.89 -0.02
N GLU A 31 1.09 25.09 0.34
CA GLU A 31 2.39 25.62 -0.09
C GLU A 31 3.55 24.75 0.36
N ILE A 32 3.53 24.26 1.62
CA ILE A 32 4.53 23.33 2.13
C ILE A 32 4.46 22.01 1.37
N ALA A 33 3.27 21.43 1.21
CA ALA A 33 3.09 20.15 0.52
C ALA A 33 3.53 20.22 -0.96
N GLN A 34 3.33 21.34 -1.64
CA GLN A 34 3.80 21.58 -3.02
C GLN A 34 5.32 21.60 -3.15
N ARG A 35 6.06 21.83 -2.06
CA ARG A 35 7.53 21.74 -2.05
C ARG A 35 8.03 20.30 -1.90
N TYR A 36 7.17 19.36 -1.51
CA TYR A 36 7.55 17.95 -1.42
C TYR A 36 7.67 17.38 -2.82
N GLN A 37 8.90 17.08 -3.22
CA GLN A 37 9.27 16.50 -4.51
C GLN A 37 10.07 15.22 -4.30
N LEU A 38 10.01 14.32 -5.29
CA LEU A 38 10.74 13.05 -5.28
C LEU A 38 11.41 12.83 -6.65
N GLN A 39 12.59 12.21 -6.66
CA GLN A 39 13.22 11.71 -7.87
C GLN A 39 13.37 10.19 -7.84
N LEU A 40 13.18 9.57 -9.01
CA LEU A 40 13.50 8.19 -9.28
C LEU A 40 14.60 8.13 -10.35
N GLU A 41 15.69 7.44 -10.04
CA GLU A 41 16.79 7.17 -10.96
C GLU A 41 16.80 5.68 -11.33
N LEU A 42 16.76 5.39 -12.63
CA LEU A 42 16.92 4.04 -13.18
C LEU A 42 18.34 3.93 -13.75
N THR A 43 19.15 3.01 -13.22
CA THR A 43 20.60 2.96 -13.52
C THR A 43 21.03 1.83 -14.47
N ALA A 44 20.14 0.90 -14.79
CA ALA A 44 20.45 -0.30 -15.57
C ALA A 44 19.27 -0.70 -16.48
N PRO A 45 19.45 -1.64 -17.42
CA PRO A 45 18.35 -2.24 -18.14
C PRO A 45 17.36 -2.84 -17.14
N ILE A 46 16.13 -2.39 -17.24
CA ILE A 46 15.08 -2.67 -16.25
C ILE A 46 14.35 -3.98 -16.54
N ASP A 47 14.50 -4.95 -15.66
CA ASP A 47 13.73 -6.19 -15.70
C ASP A 47 12.27 -5.98 -15.27
N PHE A 48 11.47 -7.05 -15.24
CA PHE A 48 10.07 -6.97 -14.83
C PHE A 48 9.90 -6.41 -13.41
N HIS A 49 10.72 -6.82 -12.45
CA HIS A 49 10.59 -6.43 -11.04
C HIS A 49 11.05 -5.00 -10.80
N GLU A 50 12.09 -4.56 -11.50
CA GLU A 50 12.54 -3.17 -11.53
C GLU A 50 11.48 -2.25 -12.15
N GLN A 51 10.78 -2.71 -13.20
CA GLN A 51 9.63 -1.97 -13.76
C GLN A 51 8.45 -1.90 -12.78
N VAL A 52 8.15 -2.98 -12.04
CA VAL A 52 7.15 -2.97 -10.95
C VAL A 52 7.53 -1.95 -9.89
N ALA A 53 8.79 -1.98 -9.42
CA ALA A 53 9.30 -1.05 -8.43
C ALA A 53 9.25 0.41 -8.93
N ALA A 54 9.63 0.67 -10.19
CA ALA A 54 9.59 2.00 -10.78
C ALA A 54 8.17 2.57 -10.82
N LEU A 55 7.21 1.77 -11.32
CA LEU A 55 5.79 2.14 -11.30
C LEU A 55 5.28 2.36 -9.88
N ALA A 56 5.70 1.51 -8.93
CA ALA A 56 5.33 1.66 -7.53
C ALA A 56 5.85 2.97 -6.93
N VAL A 57 7.12 3.31 -7.13
CA VAL A 57 7.68 4.59 -6.66
C VAL A 57 6.91 5.78 -7.23
N VAL A 58 6.59 5.77 -8.52
CA VAL A 58 5.85 6.87 -9.15
C VAL A 58 4.40 6.95 -8.65
N ILE A 59 3.67 5.84 -8.66
CA ILE A 59 2.26 5.77 -8.22
C ILE A 59 2.16 6.24 -6.76
N LEU A 60 3.01 5.73 -5.88
CA LEU A 60 2.96 6.06 -4.46
C LEU A 60 3.49 7.48 -4.19
N GLY A 61 4.58 7.87 -4.86
CA GLY A 61 5.18 9.20 -4.78
C GLY A 61 4.23 10.30 -5.23
N ARG A 62 3.57 10.15 -6.39
CA ARG A 62 2.62 11.15 -6.93
C ARG A 62 1.50 11.50 -5.96
N ARG A 63 1.15 10.56 -5.08
CA ARG A 63 0.06 10.71 -4.09
C ARG A 63 0.52 11.39 -2.80
N ALA A 64 1.81 11.34 -2.48
CA ALA A 64 2.37 11.90 -1.26
C ALA A 64 3.12 13.22 -1.49
N PHE A 65 3.76 13.38 -2.65
CA PHE A 65 4.63 14.50 -3.03
C PHE A 65 3.89 15.42 -4.03
N LEU A 66 3.22 16.46 -3.54
CA LEU A 66 2.41 17.35 -4.39
C LEU A 66 3.25 18.19 -5.35
N GLY A 67 4.55 18.33 -5.09
CA GLY A 67 5.51 18.95 -6.02
C GLY A 67 5.88 18.05 -7.20
N GLY A 68 5.42 16.79 -7.21
CA GLY A 68 5.59 15.84 -8.30
C GLY A 68 6.76 14.86 -8.13
N VAL A 69 6.78 13.88 -9.03
CA VAL A 69 7.83 12.85 -9.12
C VAL A 69 8.55 12.99 -10.45
N ALA A 70 9.87 13.21 -10.41
CA ALA A 70 10.70 13.21 -11.60
C ALA A 70 11.37 11.84 -11.80
N VAL A 71 11.50 11.38 -13.04
CA VAL A 71 12.18 10.13 -13.38
C VAL A 71 13.29 10.39 -14.39
N SER A 72 14.46 9.82 -14.13
CA SER A 72 15.60 9.77 -15.06
C SER A 72 15.98 8.32 -15.41
N GLY A 73 16.66 8.13 -16.54
CA GLY A 73 17.27 6.85 -16.88
C GLY A 73 16.36 5.81 -17.55
N CYS A 74 15.10 6.13 -17.88
CA CYS A 74 14.18 5.17 -18.50
C CYS A 74 14.52 4.81 -19.96
N GLY A 75 15.24 5.67 -20.69
CA GLY A 75 15.56 5.48 -22.10
C GLY A 75 14.36 5.07 -22.97
N ASP A 76 14.61 4.18 -23.93
CA ASP A 76 13.61 3.53 -24.79
C ASP A 76 13.24 2.11 -24.31
N ALA A 77 13.36 1.84 -23.00
CA ALA A 77 13.08 0.53 -22.45
C ALA A 77 11.62 0.10 -22.72
N PRO A 78 11.38 -1.10 -23.28
CA PRO A 78 10.03 -1.58 -23.51
C PRO A 78 9.31 -1.86 -22.19
N LEU A 79 8.03 -1.51 -22.11
CA LEU A 79 7.21 -1.89 -20.97
C LEU A 79 6.93 -3.39 -21.02
N HIS A 80 7.05 -4.06 -19.88
CA HIS A 80 6.66 -5.46 -19.76
C HIS A 80 5.14 -5.61 -20.04
N PRO A 81 4.70 -6.53 -20.93
CA PRO A 81 3.30 -6.60 -21.37
C PRO A 81 2.26 -6.98 -20.30
N SER A 82 2.67 -7.34 -19.07
CA SER A 82 1.73 -7.53 -17.95
C SER A 82 1.45 -6.25 -17.16
N LEU A 83 2.27 -5.21 -17.33
CA LEU A 83 2.18 -3.98 -16.54
C LEU A 83 1.25 -2.93 -17.15
N GLY A 84 0.96 -3.04 -18.45
CA GLY A 84 0.04 -2.14 -19.14
C GLY A 84 0.06 -2.32 -20.64
N ALA A 85 -0.66 -1.43 -21.33
CA ALA A 85 -0.79 -1.43 -22.79
C ALA A 85 0.20 -0.47 -23.48
N ALA A 86 0.93 0.36 -22.72
CA ALA A 86 1.92 1.26 -23.29
C ALA A 86 3.10 0.48 -23.89
N ARG A 87 3.74 1.05 -24.92
CA ARG A 87 4.87 0.42 -25.60
C ARG A 87 6.18 0.58 -24.82
N LEU A 88 6.41 1.77 -24.28
CA LEU A 88 7.64 2.13 -23.57
C LEU A 88 7.34 2.29 -22.08
N LEU A 89 8.32 1.98 -21.23
CA LEU A 89 8.19 2.26 -19.80
C LEU A 89 7.99 3.75 -19.55
N SER A 90 8.71 4.61 -20.26
CA SER A 90 8.62 6.07 -20.08
C SER A 90 7.19 6.59 -20.25
N ASP A 91 6.42 6.01 -21.18
CA ASP A 91 5.01 6.34 -21.38
C ASP A 91 4.15 5.85 -20.21
N ALA A 92 4.37 4.62 -19.74
CA ALA A 92 3.65 4.09 -18.57
C ALA A 92 3.93 4.91 -17.28
N LEU A 93 5.16 5.39 -17.10
CA LEU A 93 5.52 6.25 -15.98
C LEU A 93 4.87 7.64 -16.10
N ARG A 94 4.80 8.22 -17.31
CA ARG A 94 4.05 9.46 -17.55
C ARG A 94 2.58 9.29 -17.26
N ASP A 95 1.98 8.19 -17.71
CA ASP A 95 0.58 7.85 -17.43
C ASP A 95 0.32 7.68 -15.93
N ALA A 96 1.32 7.19 -15.18
CA ALA A 96 1.29 7.11 -13.71
C ALA A 96 1.51 8.47 -13.01
N GLY A 97 1.89 9.52 -13.75
CA GLY A 97 2.04 10.89 -13.26
C GLY A 97 3.48 11.38 -13.09
N ALA A 98 4.47 10.68 -13.65
CA ALA A 98 5.87 11.12 -13.62
C ALA A 98 6.18 12.22 -14.63
N ASN A 99 7.13 13.09 -14.27
CA ASN A 99 7.85 13.94 -15.21
C ASN A 99 9.17 13.28 -15.61
N ILE A 100 9.39 13.01 -16.90
CA ILE A 100 10.66 12.44 -17.37
C ILE A 100 11.67 13.59 -17.55
N ALA A 101 12.69 13.64 -16.70
CA ALA A 101 13.63 14.75 -16.63
C ALA A 101 14.99 14.32 -16.04
N ASN A 102 16.01 15.17 -16.21
CA ASN A 102 17.31 14.96 -15.57
C ASN A 102 17.21 15.11 -14.04
N LEU A 103 18.14 14.46 -13.34
CA LEU A 103 18.23 14.54 -11.89
C LEU A 103 18.68 15.93 -11.41
N GLU A 104 18.23 16.31 -10.21
CA GLU A 104 18.57 17.58 -9.57
C GLU A 104 19.25 17.29 -8.22
N PRO A 105 20.50 17.71 -7.99
CA PRO A 105 21.29 17.27 -6.84
C PRO A 105 20.68 17.53 -5.45
N SER A 106 19.74 18.47 -5.32
CA SER A 106 19.13 18.81 -4.03
C SER A 106 17.86 18.01 -3.69
N ARG A 107 17.31 17.24 -4.64
CA ARG A 107 16.04 16.55 -4.44
C ARG A 107 16.26 15.15 -3.85
N PRO A 108 15.37 14.67 -2.96
CA PRO A 108 15.45 13.30 -2.46
C PRO A 108 15.29 12.32 -3.61
N THR A 109 16.23 11.37 -3.70
CA THR A 109 16.32 10.43 -4.81
C THR A 109 16.20 8.99 -4.32
N ILE A 110 15.42 8.20 -5.04
CA ILE A 110 15.36 6.74 -4.94
C ILE A 110 15.98 6.18 -6.21
N SER A 111 16.91 5.25 -6.06
CA SER A 111 17.55 4.55 -7.18
C SER A 111 17.09 3.11 -7.32
N ILE A 112 16.97 2.65 -8.55
CA ILE A 112 16.81 1.23 -8.89
C ILE A 112 18.04 0.79 -9.68
N GLY A 113 18.70 -0.25 -9.17
CA GLY A 113 19.93 -0.84 -9.69
C GLY A 113 21.08 -0.85 -8.68
N ALA A 114 22.30 -0.95 -9.19
CA ALA A 114 23.50 -1.20 -8.39
C ALA A 114 23.93 0.02 -7.55
N ALA A 115 24.74 -0.27 -6.52
CA ALA A 115 25.36 0.75 -5.70
C ALA A 115 26.25 1.68 -6.53
N HIS A 116 26.16 2.98 -6.29
CA HIS A 116 26.94 4.00 -6.99
C HIS A 116 27.04 5.28 -6.16
N LYS A 117 27.81 6.25 -6.67
CA LYS A 117 28.09 7.48 -5.94
C LYS A 117 26.81 8.30 -5.68
N ARG A 118 26.61 8.69 -4.42
CA ARG A 118 25.53 9.58 -3.98
C ARG A 118 25.52 10.92 -4.71
N THR A 119 24.35 11.32 -5.17
CA THR A 119 24.08 12.56 -5.91
C THR A 119 23.20 13.57 -5.16
N SER A 120 22.56 13.16 -4.06
CA SER A 120 21.63 13.98 -3.28
C SER A 120 21.72 13.71 -1.77
N PRO A 121 21.27 14.65 -0.90
CA PRO A 121 21.32 14.47 0.56
C PRO A 121 20.59 13.21 1.03
N PHE A 122 19.37 13.02 0.54
CA PHE A 122 18.66 11.74 0.61
C PHE A 122 18.88 11.00 -0.70
N HIS A 123 19.57 9.87 -0.62
CA HIS A 123 19.70 8.96 -1.77
C HIS A 123 19.77 7.52 -1.27
N VAL A 124 18.68 6.79 -1.47
CA VAL A 124 18.60 5.35 -1.17
C VAL A 124 18.40 4.57 -2.45
N ARG A 125 18.78 3.30 -2.46
CA ARG A 125 18.46 2.36 -3.52
C ARG A 125 17.60 1.22 -3.00
N LEU A 126 16.82 0.62 -3.90
CA LEU A 126 15.99 -0.53 -3.55
C LEU A 126 16.83 -1.81 -3.47
N LEU A 127 16.48 -2.65 -2.50
CA LEU A 127 17.04 -3.99 -2.32
C LEU A 127 15.91 -5.01 -2.46
N MET A 128 16.05 -5.94 -3.41
CA MET A 128 15.02 -6.93 -3.74
C MET A 128 15.67 -8.26 -4.11
N ALA A 129 15.29 -9.34 -3.40
CA ALA A 129 15.69 -10.71 -3.75
C ALA A 129 14.73 -11.71 -3.10
N GLY A 130 14.27 -12.69 -3.85
CA GLY A 130 13.25 -13.63 -3.40
C GLY A 130 12.05 -12.87 -2.85
N TRP A 131 11.70 -13.15 -1.60
CA TRP A 131 10.65 -12.48 -0.85
C TRP A 131 11.15 -11.32 0.03
N ARG A 132 12.42 -10.96 -0.06
CA ARG A 132 13.08 -9.91 0.73
C ARG A 132 12.96 -8.56 0.04
N ALA A 133 12.66 -7.54 0.82
CA ALA A 133 12.44 -6.18 0.36
C ALA A 133 13.04 -5.19 1.35
N GLY A 134 13.80 -4.21 0.85
CA GLY A 134 14.40 -3.19 1.70
C GLY A 134 15.02 -2.05 0.92
N THR A 135 15.78 -1.23 1.64
CA THR A 135 16.57 -0.14 1.10
C THR A 135 17.94 -0.11 1.73
N ALA A 136 18.90 0.48 1.02
CA ALA A 136 20.20 0.88 1.56
C ALA A 136 20.59 2.26 1.01
N PRO A 137 21.52 2.96 1.65
CA PRO A 137 22.19 4.09 1.01
C PRO A 137 22.74 3.70 -0.36
N VAL A 138 22.61 4.60 -1.33
CA VAL A 138 22.98 4.28 -2.72
C VAL A 138 24.47 3.94 -2.89
N ASP A 139 25.32 4.52 -2.04
CA ASP A 139 26.78 4.42 -2.07
C ASP A 139 27.34 3.27 -1.22
N GLU A 140 26.47 2.49 -0.58
CA GLU A 140 26.85 1.33 0.22
C GLU A 140 26.57 0.03 -0.55
N GLY A 141 27.59 -0.81 -0.65
CA GLY A 141 27.42 -2.19 -1.10
C GLY A 141 26.63 -2.99 -0.07
N HIS A 142 25.86 -3.97 -0.53
CA HIS A 142 24.98 -4.78 0.30
C HIS A 142 25.12 -6.26 -0.07
N PRO A 143 24.94 -7.22 0.88
CA PRO A 143 24.93 -8.66 0.58
C PRO A 143 23.93 -9.11 -0.50
N LEU A 144 22.97 -8.25 -0.87
CA LEU A 144 21.98 -8.49 -1.91
C LEU A 144 22.47 -8.12 -3.31
N ASP A 145 23.65 -7.51 -3.44
CA ASP A 145 24.24 -7.08 -4.72
C ASP A 145 24.91 -8.22 -5.49
N GLY A 146 24.47 -9.47 -5.30
CA GLY A 146 25.10 -10.66 -5.87
C GLY A 146 25.18 -10.63 -7.41
N ASP A 147 26.17 -11.34 -7.97
CA ASP A 147 26.52 -11.30 -9.39
C ASP A 147 25.49 -11.99 -10.34
N GLU A 148 24.63 -12.88 -9.81
CA GLU A 148 23.59 -13.55 -10.60
C GLU A 148 22.18 -13.10 -10.17
N PRO A 149 21.30 -12.70 -11.12
CA PRO A 149 19.94 -12.32 -10.80
C PRO A 149 19.15 -13.56 -10.32
N GLY A 150 18.91 -13.61 -9.01
CA GLY A 150 18.04 -14.60 -8.39
C GLY A 150 16.56 -14.32 -8.69
N TYR A 151 15.70 -15.26 -8.29
CA TYR A 151 14.25 -15.04 -8.31
C TYR A 151 13.89 -13.81 -7.47
N VAL A 152 12.99 -12.94 -7.96
CA VAL A 152 12.39 -11.86 -7.18
C VAL A 152 10.87 -12.05 -7.19
N MET A 153 10.26 -12.01 -6.02
CA MET A 153 8.80 -12.09 -5.90
C MET A 153 8.20 -10.70 -6.18
N PRO A 154 7.16 -10.55 -7.04
CA PRO A 154 6.69 -9.23 -7.48
C PRO A 154 6.29 -8.27 -6.34
N LEU A 155 5.77 -8.78 -5.22
CA LEU A 155 5.39 -7.94 -4.09
C LEU A 155 6.58 -7.46 -3.26
N SER A 156 7.76 -8.08 -3.38
CA SER A 156 8.98 -7.55 -2.79
C SER A 156 9.37 -6.22 -3.43
N ALA A 157 9.15 -6.08 -4.74
CA ALA A 157 9.34 -4.80 -5.43
C ALA A 157 8.37 -3.71 -4.94
N VAL A 158 7.10 -4.07 -4.71
CA VAL A 158 6.11 -3.14 -4.13
C VAL A 158 6.50 -2.74 -2.71
N ALA A 159 6.89 -3.70 -1.86
CA ALA A 159 7.28 -3.44 -0.49
C ALA A 159 8.55 -2.58 -0.38
N ALA A 160 9.57 -2.84 -1.20
CA ALA A 160 10.81 -2.06 -1.24
C ALA A 160 10.52 -0.63 -1.71
N ALA A 161 9.75 -0.46 -2.79
CA ALA A 161 9.36 0.85 -3.29
C ALA A 161 8.54 1.64 -2.25
N ALA A 162 7.56 1.01 -1.60
CA ALA A 162 6.75 1.64 -0.56
C ALA A 162 7.60 2.08 0.64
N PHE A 163 8.55 1.26 1.07
CA PHE A 163 9.48 1.58 2.16
C PHE A 163 10.44 2.73 1.78
N ALA A 164 10.96 2.75 0.56
CA ALA A 164 11.79 3.86 0.08
C ALA A 164 11.01 5.18 0.01
N VAL A 165 9.76 5.13 -0.50
CA VAL A 165 8.87 6.30 -0.56
C VAL A 165 8.54 6.82 0.84
N SER A 166 8.35 5.94 1.83
CA SER A 166 8.12 6.38 3.22
C SER A 166 9.35 7.08 3.81
N GLN A 167 10.55 6.53 3.58
CA GLN A 167 11.81 7.15 4.02
C GLN A 167 12.02 8.52 3.37
N ALA A 168 11.75 8.63 2.07
CA ALA A 168 11.84 9.89 1.33
C ALA A 168 10.79 10.91 1.81
N PHE A 169 9.58 10.45 2.12
CA PHE A 169 8.52 11.32 2.63
C PHE A 169 8.88 11.86 4.00
N HIS A 170 9.38 11.00 4.90
CA HIS A 170 9.87 11.42 6.21
C HIS A 170 11.04 12.42 6.09
N HIS A 171 11.94 12.22 5.13
CA HIS A 171 13.05 13.15 4.87
C HIS A 171 12.57 14.58 4.60
N VAL A 172 11.56 14.73 3.75
CA VAL A 172 11.02 16.05 3.39
C VAL A 172 10.04 16.61 4.43
N SER A 173 9.42 15.74 5.24
CA SER A 173 8.34 16.14 6.15
C SER A 173 8.78 16.53 7.55
N ASP A 174 9.78 15.87 8.13
CA ASP A 174 10.11 16.04 9.56
C ASP A 174 11.56 16.43 9.83
N GLY A 175 12.37 16.60 8.79
CA GLY A 175 13.81 16.83 8.92
C GLY A 175 14.52 15.51 9.26
N ALA A 176 15.25 14.98 8.29
CA ALA A 176 15.84 13.66 8.38
C ALA A 176 16.96 13.49 9.43
N PRO A 177 17.20 12.24 9.88
CA PRO A 177 18.48 11.88 10.49
C PRO A 177 19.65 12.10 9.53
N ASN A 178 20.84 12.34 10.07
CA ASN A 178 22.07 12.62 9.30
C ASN A 178 22.54 11.44 8.42
N SER A 179 21.99 10.24 8.63
CA SER A 179 22.33 9.03 7.88
C SER A 179 21.15 8.07 7.85
N TYR A 180 21.10 7.23 6.81
CA TYR A 180 20.14 6.14 6.64
C TYR A 180 20.92 4.85 6.71
N GLU A 181 20.41 3.86 7.44
CA GLU A 181 20.99 2.52 7.51
C GLU A 181 20.20 1.58 6.60
N PRO A 182 20.83 0.49 6.10
CA PRO A 182 20.11 -0.58 5.44
C PRO A 182 18.98 -1.13 6.31
N GLY A 183 17.81 -1.33 5.73
CA GLY A 183 16.63 -1.80 6.44
C GLY A 183 15.62 -2.46 5.52
N GLY A 184 14.83 -3.38 6.07
CA GLY A 184 13.87 -4.13 5.26
C GLY A 184 13.12 -5.21 6.03
N ILE A 185 12.46 -6.07 5.26
CA ILE A 185 11.63 -7.17 5.74
C ILE A 185 11.66 -8.32 4.73
N SER A 186 11.60 -9.56 5.22
CA SER A 186 11.23 -10.70 4.38
C SER A 186 9.72 -10.89 4.43
N LEU A 187 9.07 -10.85 3.26
CA LEU A 187 7.65 -11.17 3.13
C LEU A 187 7.38 -12.66 3.36
N TRP A 188 8.39 -13.53 3.28
CA TRP A 188 8.31 -14.96 3.59
C TRP A 188 8.46 -15.26 5.08
N ALA A 189 9.38 -14.53 5.74
CA ALA A 189 9.70 -14.68 7.15
C ALA A 189 9.66 -13.33 7.87
N PRO A 190 8.47 -12.71 8.03
CA PRO A 190 8.37 -11.35 8.57
C PRO A 190 8.86 -11.24 10.01
N ALA A 191 8.95 -12.32 10.78
CA ALA A 191 9.49 -12.29 12.15
C ALA A 191 11.03 -12.19 12.21
N ALA A 192 11.75 -12.43 11.10
CA ALA A 192 13.20 -12.55 11.11
C ALA A 192 13.91 -11.19 11.16
N ALA A 193 14.71 -10.94 12.20
CA ALA A 193 15.47 -9.70 12.33
C ALA A 193 16.48 -9.49 11.18
N ALA A 194 17.21 -10.55 10.81
CA ALA A 194 18.15 -10.58 9.68
C ALA A 194 17.41 -10.78 8.34
N TRP A 195 16.56 -9.82 8.00
CA TRP A 195 15.66 -9.88 6.84
C TRP A 195 16.37 -10.10 5.50
N ASP A 196 17.65 -9.75 5.42
CA ASP A 196 18.55 -9.82 4.28
C ASP A 196 19.28 -11.17 4.16
N SER A 197 19.05 -12.13 5.06
CA SER A 197 19.61 -13.47 4.96
C SER A 197 19.01 -14.26 3.78
N PRO A 198 19.82 -14.93 2.93
CA PRO A 198 19.33 -15.77 1.83
C PRO A 198 18.38 -16.90 2.25
N GLU A 199 18.42 -17.32 3.53
CA GLU A 199 17.49 -18.32 4.07
C GLU A 199 16.02 -17.86 4.03
N PHE A 200 15.80 -16.54 3.89
CA PHE A 200 14.48 -15.93 3.82
C PHE A 200 14.08 -15.54 2.39
N ASP A 201 14.75 -16.08 1.38
CA ASP A 201 14.35 -15.92 -0.02
C ASP A 201 12.97 -16.46 -0.32
N GLY A 202 12.49 -17.44 0.44
CA GLY A 202 11.22 -18.11 0.16
C GLY A 202 11.24 -18.91 -1.15
N PRO A 203 10.21 -19.71 -1.42
CA PRO A 203 10.11 -20.47 -2.66
C PRO A 203 9.71 -19.56 -3.83
N PRO A 204 10.08 -19.91 -5.08
CA PRO A 204 9.40 -19.39 -6.27
C PRO A 204 7.89 -19.63 -6.17
N LEU A 205 7.09 -18.69 -6.66
CA LEU A 205 5.63 -18.86 -6.70
C LEU A 205 5.28 -19.99 -7.68
N GLN A 206 4.60 -21.02 -7.18
CA GLN A 206 4.09 -22.17 -7.96
C GLN A 206 2.56 -22.20 -8.01
N VAL A 207 1.91 -21.53 -7.07
CA VAL A 207 0.46 -21.46 -6.94
C VAL A 207 0.02 -20.06 -6.53
N LEU A 208 -1.09 -19.59 -7.10
CA LEU A 208 -1.72 -18.30 -6.78
C LEU A 208 -3.19 -18.51 -6.40
N PRO A 209 -3.82 -17.61 -5.63
CA PRO A 209 -5.24 -17.72 -5.30
C PRO A 209 -6.13 -17.78 -6.55
N SER A 210 -7.01 -18.79 -6.65
CA SER A 210 -7.94 -18.87 -7.79
C SER A 210 -9.12 -17.93 -7.66
N SER A 211 -9.50 -17.59 -6.42
CA SER A 211 -10.61 -16.71 -6.12
C SER A 211 -10.37 -15.91 -4.84
N VAL A 212 -10.77 -14.64 -4.82
CA VAL A 212 -10.54 -13.72 -3.69
C VAL A 212 -11.75 -12.81 -3.46
N TRP A 213 -12.11 -12.57 -2.21
CA TRP A 213 -13.07 -11.54 -1.81
C TRP A 213 -12.34 -10.30 -1.28
N LEU A 214 -12.47 -9.17 -1.96
CA LEU A 214 -12.01 -7.87 -1.48
C LEU A 214 -13.17 -7.12 -0.82
N LEU A 215 -13.13 -7.02 0.50
CA LEU A 215 -14.12 -6.32 1.30
C LEU A 215 -13.60 -4.93 1.69
N GLY A 216 -14.25 -3.87 1.19
CA GLY A 216 -13.80 -2.49 1.29
C GLY A 216 -12.74 -2.15 0.24
N LEU A 217 -13.05 -1.16 -0.60
CA LEU A 217 -12.28 -0.71 -1.77
C LEU A 217 -11.82 0.75 -1.64
N GLY A 218 -11.61 1.19 -0.40
CA GLY A 218 -10.80 2.37 -0.10
C GLY A 218 -9.33 2.14 -0.48
N HIS A 219 -8.45 2.84 0.23
CA HIS A 219 -7.00 2.76 0.00
C HIS A 219 -6.48 1.31 0.04
N LEU A 220 -6.73 0.56 1.11
CA LEU A 220 -6.23 -0.81 1.26
C LEU A 220 -6.80 -1.78 0.21
N GLY A 221 -8.12 -1.75 -0.02
CA GLY A 221 -8.75 -2.64 -0.99
C GLY A 221 -8.23 -2.48 -2.41
N GLN A 222 -7.98 -1.24 -2.83
CA GLN A 222 -7.35 -0.98 -4.12
C GLN A 222 -5.88 -1.41 -4.16
N ALA A 223 -5.15 -1.29 -3.05
CA ALA A 223 -3.80 -1.80 -2.95
C ALA A 223 -3.77 -3.35 -3.02
N PHE A 224 -4.71 -4.06 -2.40
CA PHE A 224 -4.86 -5.51 -2.56
C PHE A 224 -5.11 -5.89 -4.02
N ALA A 225 -6.07 -5.23 -4.69
CA ALA A 225 -6.35 -5.45 -6.11
C ALA A 225 -5.11 -5.22 -6.99
N TRP A 226 -4.34 -4.18 -6.69
CA TRP A 226 -3.09 -3.89 -7.40
C TRP A 226 -2.04 -4.97 -7.17
N CYS A 227 -1.75 -5.34 -5.92
CA CYS A 227 -0.81 -6.42 -5.59
C CYS A 227 -1.19 -7.74 -6.25
N LEU A 228 -2.47 -8.13 -6.21
CA LEU A 228 -2.95 -9.35 -6.87
C LEU A 228 -2.68 -9.31 -8.39
N SER A 229 -2.87 -8.17 -9.05
CA SER A 229 -2.63 -8.04 -10.49
C SER A 229 -1.16 -8.19 -10.92
N LEU A 230 -0.23 -7.98 -9.99
CA LEU A 230 1.21 -8.06 -10.25
C LEU A 230 1.74 -9.49 -10.15
N LEU A 231 0.94 -10.41 -9.58
CA LEU A 231 1.30 -11.81 -9.49
C LEU A 231 1.28 -12.46 -10.88
N PRO A 232 2.12 -13.47 -11.12
CA PRO A 232 2.33 -14.05 -12.46
C PRO A 232 1.19 -15.01 -12.85
N TYR A 233 -0.07 -14.57 -12.81
CA TYR A 233 -1.20 -15.35 -13.30
C TYR A 233 -1.02 -15.71 -14.78
N PRO A 234 -1.33 -16.94 -15.22
CA PRO A 234 -1.09 -17.33 -16.59
C PRO A 234 -2.10 -16.63 -17.51
N LYS A 235 -1.62 -15.97 -18.56
CA LYS A 235 -2.44 -15.11 -19.44
C LYS A 235 -3.45 -15.86 -20.31
N LEU A 236 -3.29 -17.17 -20.47
CA LEU A 236 -4.04 -18.02 -21.42
C LEU A 236 -4.71 -19.23 -20.73
N THR A 237 -5.19 -19.08 -19.50
CA THR A 237 -6.02 -20.13 -18.87
C THR A 237 -7.47 -20.04 -19.37
N GLN A 238 -8.14 -21.19 -19.47
CA GLN A 238 -9.59 -21.22 -19.69
C GLN A 238 -10.34 -20.63 -18.48
N GLU A 239 -9.78 -20.77 -17.28
CA GLU A 239 -10.36 -20.27 -16.02
C GLU A 239 -9.61 -19.01 -15.57
N ARG A 240 -10.29 -17.86 -15.60
CA ARG A 240 -9.76 -16.59 -15.11
C ARG A 240 -9.82 -16.55 -13.58
N PRO A 241 -8.79 -16.06 -12.88
CA PRO A 241 -8.87 -15.81 -11.44
C PRO A 241 -10.07 -14.89 -11.13
N HIS A 242 -10.82 -15.23 -10.09
CA HIS A 242 -12.08 -14.57 -9.75
C HIS A 242 -11.93 -13.61 -8.57
N ILE A 243 -12.49 -12.40 -8.68
CA ILE A 243 -12.49 -11.42 -7.59
C ILE A 243 -13.90 -10.94 -7.29
N LEU A 244 -14.38 -11.25 -6.08
CA LEU A 244 -15.59 -10.69 -5.51
C LEU A 244 -15.26 -9.33 -4.86
N LEU A 245 -15.90 -8.27 -5.33
CA LEU A 245 -15.69 -6.90 -4.89
C LEU A 245 -16.89 -6.43 -4.07
N GLN A 246 -16.68 -6.08 -2.80
CA GLN A 246 -17.75 -5.52 -1.96
C GLN A 246 -17.39 -4.16 -1.38
N ASP A 247 -18.12 -3.14 -1.80
CA ASP A 247 -18.04 -1.77 -1.28
C ASP A 247 -19.30 -0.98 -1.66
N VAL A 248 -19.72 -0.05 -0.81
CA VAL A 248 -20.93 0.79 -1.03
C VAL A 248 -20.61 2.20 -1.51
N ASP A 249 -19.38 2.64 -1.35
CA ASP A 249 -18.94 4.00 -1.56
C ASP A 249 -18.74 4.33 -3.05
N ARG A 250 -18.62 5.63 -3.27
CA ARG A 250 -18.18 6.22 -4.53
C ARG A 250 -16.77 6.80 -4.37
N VAL A 251 -16.08 7.00 -5.48
CA VAL A 251 -14.81 7.70 -5.51
C VAL A 251 -15.08 9.17 -5.17
N GLY A 252 -14.52 9.64 -4.06
CA GLY A 252 -14.49 11.07 -3.69
C GLY A 252 -13.20 11.75 -4.15
N ILE A 253 -13.15 13.08 -4.08
CA ILE A 253 -12.00 13.88 -4.55
C ILE A 253 -10.71 13.49 -3.81
N SER A 254 -10.76 13.38 -2.49
CA SER A 254 -9.61 12.98 -1.65
C SER A 254 -9.14 11.55 -1.88
N THR A 255 -9.92 10.70 -2.57
CA THR A 255 -9.54 9.30 -2.87
C THR A 255 -8.24 9.24 -3.68
N GLU A 256 -8.00 10.24 -4.54
CA GLU A 256 -6.79 10.34 -5.36
C GLU A 256 -5.51 10.39 -4.52
N SER A 257 -5.56 10.99 -3.33
CA SER A 257 -4.40 11.15 -2.45
C SER A 257 -3.96 9.85 -1.74
N THR A 258 -4.77 8.79 -1.78
CA THR A 258 -4.48 7.54 -1.06
C THR A 258 -4.60 6.29 -1.90
N SER A 259 -5.54 6.25 -2.85
CA SER A 259 -5.92 5.00 -3.51
C SER A 259 -5.17 4.81 -4.82
N VAL A 260 -4.62 3.61 -5.02
CA VAL A 260 -3.65 3.35 -6.10
C VAL A 260 -4.27 3.14 -7.49
N LEU A 261 -5.57 2.86 -7.59
CA LEU A 261 -6.23 2.55 -8.87
C LEU A 261 -7.13 3.66 -9.41
N THR A 262 -7.81 4.39 -8.53
CA THR A 262 -8.72 5.49 -8.91
C THR A 262 -7.97 6.76 -9.25
N ALA A 263 -8.50 7.52 -10.21
CA ALA A 263 -8.02 8.86 -10.56
C ALA A 263 -9.15 9.90 -10.54
N THR A 264 -8.83 11.18 -10.74
CA THR A 264 -9.79 12.29 -10.74
C THR A 264 -10.97 12.07 -11.68
N LYS A 265 -10.74 11.41 -12.83
CA LYS A 265 -11.77 11.07 -13.83
C LYS A 265 -12.84 10.12 -13.30
N ASP A 266 -12.57 9.40 -12.21
CA ASP A 266 -13.46 8.41 -11.64
C ASP A 266 -14.38 9.00 -10.55
N ASN A 267 -14.23 10.28 -10.22
CA ASN A 267 -15.02 10.95 -9.18
C ASN A 267 -16.53 10.74 -9.37
N GLY A 268 -17.20 10.37 -8.28
CA GLY A 268 -18.63 10.06 -8.24
C GLY A 268 -18.99 8.65 -8.73
N ARG A 269 -18.09 7.91 -9.39
CA ARG A 269 -18.35 6.51 -9.79
C ARG A 269 -18.28 5.58 -8.57
N LYS A 270 -19.01 4.47 -8.61
CA LYS A 270 -18.94 3.43 -7.57
C LYS A 270 -17.54 2.79 -7.58
N LYS A 271 -16.90 2.68 -6.42
CA LYS A 271 -15.53 2.13 -6.31
C LYS A 271 -15.45 0.72 -6.88
N THR A 272 -16.44 -0.11 -6.59
CA THR A 272 -16.60 -1.48 -7.12
C THR A 272 -16.50 -1.54 -8.65
N ARG A 273 -17.17 -0.63 -9.36
CA ARG A 273 -17.20 -0.62 -10.84
C ARG A 273 -15.87 -0.18 -11.44
N VAL A 274 -15.24 0.82 -10.84
CA VAL A 274 -13.92 1.31 -11.28
C VAL A 274 -12.86 0.23 -11.10
N VAL A 275 -12.86 -0.42 -9.93
CA VAL A 275 -11.91 -1.51 -9.63
C VAL A 275 -12.20 -2.75 -10.48
N ALA A 276 -13.47 -3.07 -10.73
CA ALA A 276 -13.87 -4.17 -11.61
C ALA A 276 -13.33 -4.00 -13.03
N GLU A 277 -13.60 -2.86 -13.67
CA GLU A 277 -13.11 -2.56 -15.02
C GLU A 277 -11.57 -2.65 -15.10
N TRP A 278 -10.90 -2.14 -14.06
CA TRP A 278 -9.44 -2.18 -13.98
C TRP A 278 -8.89 -3.61 -13.87
N LEU A 279 -9.52 -4.47 -13.07
CA LEU A 279 -9.15 -5.89 -12.91
C LEU A 279 -9.48 -6.71 -14.16
N GLU A 280 -10.64 -6.49 -14.78
CA GLU A 280 -11.08 -7.21 -15.99
C GLU A 280 -10.16 -6.94 -17.17
N SER A 281 -9.66 -5.71 -17.30
CA SER A 281 -8.64 -5.36 -18.30
C SER A 281 -7.30 -6.10 -18.12
N ARG A 282 -7.10 -6.73 -16.95
CA ARG A 282 -5.91 -7.52 -16.59
C ARG A 282 -6.18 -9.02 -16.51
N GLY A 283 -7.29 -9.48 -17.05
CA GLY A 283 -7.60 -10.90 -17.20
C GLY A 283 -8.28 -11.54 -16.00
N PHE A 284 -8.71 -10.76 -15.01
CA PHE A 284 -9.55 -11.26 -13.92
C PHE A 284 -11.02 -11.34 -14.36
N SER A 285 -11.79 -12.20 -13.69
CA SER A 285 -13.25 -12.10 -13.68
C SER A 285 -13.71 -11.44 -12.39
N THR A 286 -14.79 -10.66 -12.44
CA THR A 286 -15.26 -9.94 -11.25
C THR A 286 -16.74 -10.17 -10.97
N ALA A 287 -17.10 -10.09 -9.69
CA ALA A 287 -18.47 -9.98 -9.21
C ALA A 287 -18.56 -8.79 -8.25
N ILE A 288 -19.67 -8.07 -8.26
CA ILE A 288 -19.85 -6.83 -7.49
C ILE A 288 -21.00 -6.99 -6.50
N VAL A 289 -20.73 -6.60 -5.24
CA VAL A 289 -21.73 -6.46 -4.18
C VAL A 289 -21.70 -5.02 -3.65
N GLU A 290 -22.70 -4.21 -3.99
CA GLU A 290 -22.86 -2.83 -3.49
C GLU A 290 -23.78 -2.77 -2.25
N ARG A 291 -23.59 -3.70 -1.30
CA ARG A 291 -24.34 -3.80 -0.04
C ARG A 291 -23.38 -3.74 1.15
N TYR A 292 -23.83 -3.14 2.25
CA TYR A 292 -23.07 -3.15 3.51
C TYR A 292 -22.73 -4.57 3.98
N PHE A 293 -21.53 -4.73 4.50
CA PHE A 293 -21.13 -5.92 5.22
C PHE A 293 -21.65 -5.84 6.66
N SER A 294 -22.24 -6.93 7.13
CA SER A 294 -22.84 -7.03 8.46
C SER A 294 -22.75 -8.46 8.97
N GLY A 295 -23.13 -8.67 10.24
CA GLY A 295 -23.20 -10.00 10.86
C GLY A 295 -24.16 -10.99 10.21
N ASP A 296 -25.03 -10.54 9.30
CA ASP A 296 -25.92 -11.39 8.51
C ASP A 296 -25.34 -11.77 7.13
N THR A 297 -24.18 -11.21 6.78
CA THR A 297 -23.53 -11.51 5.50
C THR A 297 -22.97 -12.93 5.56
N ARG A 298 -23.34 -13.75 4.59
CA ARG A 298 -22.87 -15.13 4.46
C ARG A 298 -22.32 -15.32 3.05
N LYS A 299 -21.23 -16.06 2.96
CA LYS A 299 -20.67 -16.51 1.70
C LYS A 299 -21.67 -17.40 0.99
N GLY A 300 -21.99 -17.07 -0.26
CA GLY A 300 -22.78 -17.90 -1.17
C GLY A 300 -22.03 -19.14 -1.64
N GLN A 301 -22.75 -20.05 -2.28
CA GLN A 301 -22.12 -21.21 -2.92
C GLN A 301 -21.22 -20.74 -4.07
N GLY A 302 -19.96 -21.19 -4.07
CA GLY A 302 -18.97 -20.82 -5.10
C GLY A 302 -18.28 -19.47 -4.88
N GLU A 303 -18.68 -18.68 -3.88
CA GLU A 303 -17.98 -17.44 -3.56
C GLU A 303 -16.61 -17.71 -2.90
N PRO A 304 -15.65 -16.76 -3.00
CA PRO A 304 -14.27 -16.96 -2.55
C PRO A 304 -14.12 -17.28 -1.07
N SER A 305 -13.29 -18.27 -0.74
CA SER A 305 -12.96 -18.63 0.64
C SER A 305 -11.78 -17.85 1.23
N LEU A 306 -11.07 -17.08 0.41
CA LEU A 306 -10.03 -16.14 0.83
C LEU A 306 -10.62 -14.72 0.84
N LEU A 307 -10.63 -14.07 2.00
CA LEU A 307 -11.12 -12.70 2.17
C LEU A 307 -9.98 -11.78 2.60
N PHE A 308 -9.79 -10.69 1.85
CA PHE A 308 -9.01 -9.54 2.29
C PHE A 308 -9.94 -8.43 2.76
N CYS A 309 -9.76 -8.00 4.00
CA CYS A 309 -10.56 -6.94 4.59
C CYS A 309 -9.77 -5.63 4.64
N GLY A 310 -10.27 -4.63 3.93
CA GLY A 310 -9.75 -3.27 3.86
C GLY A 310 -10.75 -2.20 4.32
N VAL A 311 -11.80 -2.58 5.04
CA VAL A 311 -12.75 -1.63 5.65
C VAL A 311 -12.08 -0.89 6.80
N ASP A 312 -12.56 0.30 7.16
CA ASP A 312 -11.99 1.13 8.22
C ASP A 312 -12.78 1.07 9.54
N ASN A 313 -14.01 0.55 9.52
CA ASN A 313 -14.87 0.53 10.69
C ASN A 313 -14.72 -0.77 11.53
N PRO A 314 -14.54 -0.66 12.87
CA PRO A 314 -14.46 -1.81 13.78
C PRO A 314 -15.72 -2.69 13.79
N GLU A 315 -16.88 -2.13 13.48
CA GLU A 315 -18.17 -2.83 13.47
C GLU A 315 -18.18 -3.93 12.41
N ALA A 316 -17.82 -3.64 11.16
CA ALA A 316 -17.70 -4.64 10.12
C ALA A 316 -16.58 -5.64 10.41
N ARG A 317 -15.43 -5.17 10.93
CA ARG A 317 -14.32 -6.05 11.31
C ARG A 317 -14.72 -7.09 12.36
N ARG A 318 -15.57 -6.72 13.32
CA ARG A 318 -16.10 -7.63 14.35
C ARG A 318 -16.79 -8.84 13.76
N GLU A 319 -17.48 -8.65 12.63
CA GLU A 319 -18.37 -9.63 12.00
C GLU A 319 -17.68 -10.52 10.95
N LEU A 320 -16.38 -10.33 10.70
CA LEU A 320 -15.67 -11.00 9.59
C LEU A 320 -15.78 -12.53 9.62
N GLU A 321 -15.64 -13.17 10.79
CA GLU A 321 -15.71 -14.63 10.91
C GLU A 321 -17.12 -15.19 10.62
N ASN A 322 -18.18 -14.37 10.76
CA ASN A 322 -19.56 -14.80 10.52
C ASN A 322 -19.84 -15.05 9.04
N VAL A 323 -18.97 -14.59 8.13
CA VAL A 323 -19.17 -14.75 6.69
C VAL A 323 -18.94 -16.18 6.20
N GLY A 324 -18.15 -16.98 6.93
CA GLY A 324 -17.81 -18.35 6.53
C GLY A 324 -16.69 -18.47 5.50
N ALA A 325 -15.82 -17.45 5.38
CA ALA A 325 -14.55 -17.57 4.66
C ALA A 325 -13.59 -18.47 5.44
N SER A 326 -12.77 -19.24 4.73
CA SER A 326 -11.82 -20.17 5.35
C SER A 326 -10.56 -19.45 5.85
N LEU A 327 -10.08 -18.46 5.08
CA LEU A 327 -8.94 -17.64 5.43
C LEU A 327 -9.34 -16.17 5.30
N ILE A 328 -9.18 -15.40 6.37
CA ILE A 328 -9.41 -13.96 6.40
C ILE A 328 -8.09 -13.29 6.75
N ILE A 329 -7.66 -12.34 5.94
CA ILE A 329 -6.51 -11.49 6.23
C ILE A 329 -6.99 -10.06 6.22
N GLU A 330 -6.77 -9.34 7.31
CA GLU A 330 -7.19 -7.95 7.45
C GLU A 330 -6.03 -7.07 7.87
N ALA A 331 -6.12 -5.78 7.53
CA ALA A 331 -5.19 -4.79 8.01
C ALA A 331 -5.89 -3.51 8.49
N GLY A 332 -5.31 -2.92 9.54
CA GLY A 332 -5.54 -1.57 10.00
C GLY A 332 -4.29 -0.72 9.77
N LEU A 333 -4.51 0.53 9.36
CA LEU A 333 -3.46 1.54 9.23
C LEU A 333 -3.62 2.57 10.35
N GLY A 334 -2.51 3.17 10.78
CA GLY A 334 -2.56 4.37 11.61
C GLY A 334 -3.35 5.49 10.91
N SER A 335 -4.01 6.33 11.70
CA SER A 335 -4.95 7.34 11.19
C SER A 335 -4.62 8.76 11.64
N ARG A 336 -3.59 8.93 12.49
CA ARG A 336 -3.16 10.22 13.02
C ARG A 336 -1.82 10.63 12.42
N HIS A 337 -1.48 11.91 12.52
CA HIS A 337 -0.22 12.42 12.00
C HIS A 337 1.03 11.79 12.65
N ASP A 338 0.90 11.30 13.90
CA ASP A 338 1.97 10.69 14.69
C ASP A 338 2.05 9.16 14.54
N ASP A 339 1.03 8.50 13.96
CA ASP A 339 1.01 7.05 13.80
C ASP A 339 0.66 6.54 12.39
N PHE A 340 0.44 7.42 11.40
CA PHE A 340 -0.01 7.03 10.04
C PHE A 340 0.88 6.02 9.30
N GLN A 341 2.13 5.83 9.75
CA GLN A 341 3.08 4.85 9.21
C GLN A 341 2.94 3.46 9.84
N SER A 342 2.08 3.31 10.84
CA SER A 342 1.79 2.05 11.51
C SER A 342 0.90 1.16 10.65
N VAL A 343 1.24 -0.13 10.61
CA VAL A 343 0.51 -1.20 9.95
C VAL A 343 0.28 -2.30 10.97
N ARG A 344 -0.98 -2.68 11.17
CA ARG A 344 -1.33 -3.87 11.93
C ARG A 344 -2.13 -4.82 11.06
N MET A 345 -1.68 -6.07 10.98
CA MET A 345 -2.33 -7.13 10.22
C MET A 345 -2.75 -8.26 11.15
N HIS A 346 -3.92 -8.84 10.88
CA HIS A 346 -4.36 -10.08 11.51
C HIS A 346 -4.76 -11.12 10.45
N SER A 347 -4.53 -12.39 10.77
CA SER A 347 -5.02 -13.51 9.96
C SER A 347 -5.91 -14.41 10.79
N PHE A 348 -7.10 -14.74 10.30
CA PHE A 348 -8.07 -15.63 10.95
C PHE A 348 -8.29 -16.91 10.12
N PRO A 349 -8.55 -18.06 10.76
CA PRO A 349 -8.74 -18.26 12.21
C PRO A 349 -7.47 -18.02 13.03
N ALA A 350 -7.66 -17.60 14.28
CA ALA A 350 -6.59 -17.20 15.20
C ALA A 350 -6.89 -17.63 16.64
N SER A 351 -5.97 -17.38 17.57
CA SER A 351 -6.22 -17.62 19.01
C SER A 351 -7.34 -16.75 19.59
N ARG A 352 -7.62 -15.60 18.95
CA ARG A 352 -8.73 -14.70 19.28
C ARG A 352 -9.68 -14.59 18.10
N THR A 353 -10.98 -14.56 18.38
CA THR A 353 -11.99 -14.29 17.37
C THR A 353 -11.98 -12.83 16.94
N THR A 354 -12.57 -12.51 15.79
CA THR A 354 -12.74 -11.12 15.34
C THR A 354 -13.54 -10.31 16.36
N ALA A 355 -14.55 -10.92 16.99
CA ALA A 355 -15.31 -10.28 18.05
C ALA A 355 -14.48 -9.92 19.30
N GLN A 356 -13.52 -10.78 19.66
CA GLN A 356 -12.59 -10.51 20.76
C GLN A 356 -11.54 -9.47 20.39
N THR A 357 -11.11 -9.42 19.14
CA THR A 357 -10.11 -8.45 18.65
C THR A 357 -10.70 -7.04 18.53
N TRP A 358 -11.95 -6.92 18.07
CA TRP A 358 -12.70 -5.66 17.99
C TRP A 358 -13.90 -5.64 18.96
N PRO A 359 -13.66 -5.54 20.28
CA PRO A 359 -14.75 -5.50 21.25
C PRO A 359 -15.62 -4.26 21.04
N GLN A 360 -16.90 -4.36 21.42
CA GLN A 360 -17.79 -3.21 21.42
C GLN A 360 -17.29 -2.18 22.44
N LYS A 361 -17.03 -0.96 21.97
CA LYS A 361 -16.62 0.17 22.82
C LYS A 361 -17.64 1.30 22.66
N PRO A 362 -17.92 2.07 23.72
CA PRO A 362 -18.74 3.27 23.61
C PRO A 362 -18.06 4.26 22.66
N GLN A 363 -18.86 4.90 21.80
CA GLN A 363 -18.40 5.97 20.91
C GLN A 363 -17.89 7.13 21.78
N ARG A 364 -16.62 7.52 21.56
CA ARG A 364 -16.03 8.68 22.22
C ARG A 364 -16.12 9.87 21.29
N GLU A 365 -16.38 11.05 21.84
CA GLU A 365 -16.27 12.29 21.08
C GLU A 365 -14.82 12.50 20.62
N PRO A 366 -14.61 12.98 19.38
CA PRO A 366 -13.27 13.27 18.89
C PRO A 366 -12.68 14.46 19.66
N VAL A 367 -11.43 14.31 20.09
CA VAL A 367 -10.67 15.41 20.68
C VAL A 367 -10.19 16.31 19.54
N LEU A 368 -10.63 17.57 19.54
CA LEU A 368 -10.22 18.56 18.54
C LEU A 368 -8.87 19.18 18.91
N GLY A 369 -7.98 19.28 17.92
CA GLY A 369 -6.73 20.04 18.07
C GLY A 369 -6.94 21.56 18.02
N ASN A 370 -5.96 22.34 18.48
CA ASN A 370 -6.06 23.80 18.59
C ASN A 370 -6.48 24.48 17.28
N PHE A 371 -5.93 24.07 16.13
CA PHE A 371 -6.31 24.62 14.83
C PHE A 371 -7.82 24.51 14.54
N TYR A 372 -8.40 23.35 14.86
CA TYR A 372 -9.83 23.08 14.66
C TYR A 372 -10.71 23.87 15.63
N VAL A 373 -10.25 24.05 16.87
CA VAL A 373 -10.90 24.91 17.86
C VAL A 373 -10.89 26.37 17.40
N ASP A 374 -9.76 26.86 16.89
CA ASP A 374 -9.64 28.22 16.36
C ASP A 374 -10.62 28.48 15.20
N LEU A 375 -10.79 27.52 14.28
CA LEU A 375 -11.76 27.62 13.19
C LEU A 375 -13.21 27.71 13.69
N LEU A 376 -13.53 26.96 14.75
CA LEU A 376 -14.84 26.99 15.40
C LEU A 376 -15.07 28.33 16.10
N GLU A 377 -14.10 28.81 16.87
CA GLU A 377 -14.17 30.07 17.61
C GLU A 377 -14.26 31.29 16.68
N LYS A 378 -13.58 31.26 15.54
CA LYS A 378 -13.66 32.31 14.50
C LYS A 378 -14.93 32.23 13.65
N GLY A 379 -15.73 31.18 13.80
CA GLY A 379 -16.96 30.98 13.02
C GLY A 379 -16.71 30.66 11.55
N GLU A 380 -15.50 30.23 11.17
CA GLU A 380 -15.16 29.84 9.80
C GLU A 380 -15.81 28.49 9.43
N LEU A 381 -16.01 27.61 10.42
CA LEU A 381 -16.70 26.34 10.31
C LEU A 381 -17.57 26.08 11.54
N GLY A 382 -18.76 25.52 11.32
CA GLY A 382 -19.60 25.05 12.43
C GLY A 382 -19.08 23.75 13.04
N GLN A 383 -19.56 23.42 14.25
CA GLN A 383 -19.14 22.25 15.02
C GLN A 383 -19.16 20.94 14.23
N CYS A 384 -20.21 20.70 13.43
CA CYS A 384 -20.31 19.50 12.60
C CYS A 384 -19.20 19.42 11.55
N GLY A 385 -18.87 20.54 10.89
CA GLY A 385 -17.84 20.57 9.86
C GLY A 385 -16.42 20.42 10.43
N VAL A 386 -16.15 21.03 11.58
CA VAL A 386 -14.86 20.88 12.28
C VAL A 386 -14.64 19.43 12.72
N VAL A 387 -15.66 18.79 13.29
CA VAL A 387 -15.62 17.38 13.70
C VAL A 387 -15.38 16.47 12.50
N GLU A 388 -16.06 16.71 11.37
CA GLU A 388 -15.88 15.93 10.15
C GLU A 388 -14.45 16.06 9.59
N LEU A 389 -13.91 17.27 9.55
CA LEU A 389 -12.58 17.57 9.02
C LEU A 389 -11.47 16.99 9.91
N ALA A 390 -11.60 17.16 11.23
CA ALA A 390 -10.68 16.59 12.21
C ALA A 390 -10.72 15.06 12.20
N GLY A 391 -11.92 14.47 12.05
CA GLY A 391 -12.16 13.04 12.10
C GLY A 391 -11.71 12.24 10.87
N LYS A 392 -11.36 12.90 9.75
CA LYS A 392 -10.75 12.17 8.62
C LYS A 392 -9.41 11.56 9.05
N ALA A 393 -9.07 10.38 8.53
CA ALA A 393 -7.74 9.81 8.77
C ALA A 393 -6.65 10.60 8.01
N VAL A 394 -5.46 10.70 8.59
CA VAL A 394 -4.22 10.86 7.81
C VAL A 394 -3.93 9.50 7.17
N GLY A 395 -3.72 9.48 5.85
CA GLY A 395 -3.43 8.25 5.12
C GLY A 395 -2.44 8.52 3.99
N ALA A 396 -1.54 7.57 3.73
CA ALA A 396 -0.51 7.74 2.71
C ALA A 396 -0.39 6.49 1.86
N ALA A 397 -0.51 6.63 0.53
CA ALA A 397 -0.61 5.53 -0.43
C ALA A 397 0.42 4.42 -0.19
N PHE A 398 1.68 4.80 0.09
CA PHE A 398 2.78 3.86 0.35
C PHE A 398 2.53 2.95 1.56
N VAL A 399 1.86 3.42 2.61
CA VAL A 399 1.57 2.60 3.79
C VAL A 399 0.60 1.48 3.45
N GLY A 400 -0.47 1.80 2.72
CA GLY A 400 -1.41 0.76 2.29
C GLY A 400 -0.86 -0.16 1.21
N ALA A 401 0.07 0.29 0.37
CA ALA A 401 0.78 -0.58 -0.57
C ALA A 401 1.71 -1.57 0.16
N PHE A 402 2.44 -1.10 1.16
CA PHE A 402 3.27 -1.95 2.02
C PHE A 402 2.41 -2.97 2.80
N ALA A 403 1.31 -2.52 3.40
CA ALA A 403 0.35 -3.39 4.08
C ALA A 403 -0.28 -4.41 3.12
N ALA A 404 -0.64 -4.01 1.90
CA ALA A 404 -1.16 -4.92 0.89
C ALA A 404 -0.14 -5.97 0.44
N ALA A 405 1.13 -5.58 0.27
CA ALA A 405 2.20 -6.52 -0.02
C ALA A 405 2.35 -7.56 1.10
N LEU A 406 2.27 -7.15 2.38
CA LEU A 406 2.27 -8.06 3.52
C LEU A 406 1.05 -9.00 3.52
N CYS A 407 -0.16 -8.45 3.42
CA CYS A 407 -1.39 -9.25 3.48
C CYS A 407 -1.48 -10.27 2.33
N VAL A 408 -1.22 -9.85 1.10
CA VAL A 408 -1.26 -10.77 -0.04
C VAL A 408 -0.16 -11.82 0.11
N SER A 409 1.02 -11.45 0.62
CA SER A 409 2.08 -12.41 0.94
C SER A 409 1.69 -13.41 2.01
N GLU A 410 0.89 -13.07 3.03
CA GLU A 410 0.37 -14.04 4.00
C GLU A 410 -0.48 -15.14 3.34
N ALA A 411 -1.36 -14.76 2.40
CA ALA A 411 -2.12 -15.76 1.66
C ALA A 411 -1.20 -16.65 0.80
N LEU A 412 -0.20 -16.06 0.16
CA LEU A 412 0.77 -16.82 -0.64
C LEU A 412 1.63 -17.73 0.23
N ARG A 413 2.03 -17.31 1.44
CA ARG A 413 2.73 -18.16 2.42
C ARG A 413 1.92 -19.39 2.76
N VAL A 414 0.62 -19.23 3.03
CA VAL A 414 -0.29 -20.36 3.29
C VAL A 414 -0.34 -21.31 2.11
N LEU A 415 -0.50 -20.79 0.88
CA LEU A 415 -0.54 -21.61 -0.32
C LEU A 415 0.76 -22.38 -0.59
N HIS A 416 1.90 -21.89 -0.09
CA HIS A 416 3.21 -22.54 -0.18
C HIS A 416 3.60 -23.31 1.10
N GLY A 417 2.61 -23.67 1.93
CA GLY A 417 2.79 -24.57 3.07
C GLY A 417 3.43 -23.92 4.30
N ASN A 418 3.53 -22.59 4.35
CA ASN A 418 4.03 -21.86 5.50
C ASN A 418 2.86 -21.32 6.35
N ALA A 419 3.04 -21.29 7.67
CA ALA A 419 2.03 -20.76 8.57
C ALA A 419 1.96 -19.23 8.45
N PRO A 420 0.75 -18.64 8.47
CA PRO A 420 0.61 -17.20 8.44
C PRO A 420 0.99 -16.58 9.78
N SER A 421 1.17 -15.26 9.79
CA SER A 421 1.23 -14.48 11.01
C SER A 421 -0.18 -14.36 11.59
N GLU A 422 -0.35 -14.61 12.89
CA GLU A 422 -1.62 -14.32 13.59
C GLU A 422 -1.80 -12.81 13.71
N VAL A 423 -0.74 -12.15 14.17
CA VAL A 423 -0.65 -10.69 14.27
C VAL A 423 0.71 -10.26 13.77
N LEU A 424 0.74 -9.23 12.93
CA LEU A 424 1.95 -8.49 12.61
C LEU A 424 1.69 -7.03 12.93
N ASP A 425 2.56 -6.46 13.74
CA ASP A 425 2.56 -5.04 14.08
C ASP A 425 3.88 -4.43 13.61
N ALA A 426 3.81 -3.44 12.75
CA ALA A 426 4.98 -2.79 12.17
C ALA A 426 4.73 -1.28 12.07
N ASP A 427 5.82 -0.53 12.15
CA ASP A 427 5.86 0.88 11.80
C ASP A 427 6.92 1.06 10.72
N MET A 428 6.57 1.71 9.60
CA MET A 428 7.51 1.87 8.48
C MET A 428 8.71 2.77 8.80
N PHE A 429 8.65 3.62 9.82
CA PHE A 429 9.81 4.36 10.29
C PHE A 429 10.70 3.48 11.17
N ALA A 430 10.10 2.64 12.02
CA ALA A 430 10.81 1.75 12.94
C ALA A 430 10.68 0.26 12.56
N LEU A 431 10.83 -0.09 11.28
CA LEU A 431 10.50 -1.43 10.76
C LEU A 431 11.30 -2.58 11.42
N LYS A 432 12.50 -2.29 11.93
CA LYS A 432 13.32 -3.23 12.72
C LYS A 432 12.70 -3.62 14.06
N CYS A 433 11.79 -2.80 14.60
CA CYS A 433 11.11 -3.00 15.89
C CYS A 433 9.75 -3.69 15.75
N ARG A 434 9.41 -4.20 14.56
CA ARG A 434 8.14 -4.90 14.32
C ARG A 434 7.98 -6.13 15.22
N THR A 435 6.73 -6.45 15.53
CA THR A 435 6.36 -7.61 16.34
C THR A 435 5.52 -8.56 15.49
N VAL A 436 5.87 -9.84 15.51
CA VAL A 436 5.13 -10.89 14.78
C VAL A 436 4.76 -12.01 15.75
N VAL A 437 3.47 -12.29 15.85
CA VAL A 437 2.93 -13.46 16.55
C VAL A 437 2.60 -14.50 15.50
N LYS A 438 3.26 -15.66 15.58
CA LYS A 438 3.00 -16.79 14.67
C LYS A 438 1.60 -17.38 14.92
N ASN A 439 0.86 -17.65 13.86
CA ASN A 439 -0.41 -18.37 13.97
C ASN A 439 -0.16 -19.85 14.28
N LYS A 440 -0.85 -20.35 15.30
CA LYS A 440 -0.74 -21.74 15.77
C LYS A 440 -1.85 -22.65 15.22
N TYR A 441 -2.82 -22.09 14.50
CA TYR A 441 -3.85 -22.87 13.84
C TYR A 441 -3.23 -23.73 12.73
N ASP A 442 -3.79 -24.93 12.52
CA ASP A 442 -3.33 -25.83 11.46
C ASP A 442 -4.01 -25.47 10.13
N PHE A 443 -3.24 -24.88 9.22
CA PHE A 443 -3.69 -24.52 7.87
C PHE A 443 -3.46 -25.62 6.84
N SER A 444 -2.91 -26.78 7.22
CA SER A 444 -2.59 -27.86 6.27
C SER A 444 -3.81 -28.42 5.53
N ALA A 445 -4.99 -28.38 6.15
CA ALA A 445 -6.25 -28.79 5.55
C ALA A 445 -6.99 -27.65 4.81
N LEU A 446 -6.48 -26.41 4.88
CA LEU A 446 -7.13 -25.25 4.29
C LEU A 446 -6.73 -25.10 2.82
N ASN A 447 -7.71 -25.22 1.93
CA ASN A 447 -7.54 -24.90 0.52
C ASN A 447 -8.54 -23.81 0.11
N PRO A 448 -8.12 -22.54 -0.01
CA PRO A 448 -9.00 -21.45 -0.43
C PRO A 448 -9.23 -21.44 -1.96
N GLY A 449 -8.69 -22.42 -2.69
CA GLY A 449 -8.66 -22.46 -4.15
C GLY A 449 -7.37 -21.84 -4.70
N PHE A 450 -6.73 -22.52 -5.65
CA PHE A 450 -5.50 -22.05 -6.27
C PHE A 450 -5.43 -22.34 -7.78
N ILE A 451 -4.57 -21.61 -8.47
CA ILE A 451 -4.17 -21.79 -9.87
C ILE A 451 -2.66 -22.03 -9.87
N SER A 452 -2.19 -23.03 -10.61
CA SER A 452 -0.75 -23.29 -10.80
C SER A 452 -0.13 -22.30 -11.79
N VAL A 453 1.11 -21.90 -11.55
CA VAL A 453 1.87 -20.92 -12.37
C VAL A 453 3.25 -21.41 -12.76
#